data_AF-A0A8X8WNW1-F1
#
_entry.id   AF-A0A8X8WNW1-F1
#
_cell.length_a   1.000
_cell.length_b   1.000
_cell.length_c   1.000
_cell.angle_alpha   90.00
_cell.angle_beta   90.00
_cell.angle_gamma   90.00
#
_symmetry.space_group_name_H-M   'P 1'
#
loop_
_entity.id
_entity.type
_entity.pdbx_description
1 polymer ?
#
loop_
_entity_poly.entity_id
_entity_poly.type
_entity_poly.pdbx_seq_one_letter_code
_entity_poly.pdbx_strand_id
1 'polypeptide(L)'
;MRHLLTALRRPPRRRAILQLANYKPQNPQAAPSPPSLPKPPKKPVSFSLHGESWSDDYNWMSQLSDRVAMRHMDVYMEQEEKYTEAVMSNTDRLQSKLHAEMASRFAADLSTPSLRWGPWLYYRRVEEGMQYSVLCRRLASLNEEFISNKSPSAGFDFTSGKKIEQKLLDYNKEAERFGGYAYEELSEVSPDHRYLAYTMYDKDNDHFKLSVRDLNSGLLCNKPQADRVSSIAWAKNGQALLYAVTDDKKRPFRIYCIMLGSDAEDVMILEEPQENVHLTGQPVDNHYLLCSPVASSCIPRNWQNVFSHDQQMSIVDVDFCSTHLVLIVRNGRKYELYSLSLPLDRNKVGALLKDFNLQSLPLPDHVAQILPGSNYDFYSSTMRFTVSSPVVSSAVGRCTHAAIRGRTLEAARKRREPVQGVEEVSRQLNSVSAVFLFSCTAVSAAFLF
;
A
#
# COMPACT_ATOMS: atom_id res chain seq x y z
N MET A 1 -11.11 28.11 15.52
CA MET A 1 -12.33 28.87 15.88
C MET A 1 -13.54 28.14 15.31
N ARG A 2 -14.49 27.78 16.19
CA ARG A 2 -15.91 27.40 15.95
C ARG A 2 -16.29 26.70 14.63
N HIS A 3 -16.42 25.38 14.67
CA HIS A 3 -17.28 24.63 13.75
C HIS A 3 -18.76 24.89 14.09
N LEU A 4 -19.49 25.48 13.15
CA LEU A 4 -20.95 25.56 13.19
C LEU A 4 -21.53 24.35 12.44
N LEU A 5 -22.16 23.47 13.22
CA LEU A 5 -23.10 22.45 12.77
C LEU A 5 -24.34 23.15 12.19
N THR A 6 -24.58 22.99 10.89
CA THR A 6 -25.89 23.31 10.29
C THR A 6 -26.59 22.04 9.87
N ALA A 7 -27.65 21.72 10.63
CA ALA A 7 -28.57 20.63 10.40
C ALA A 7 -29.33 20.81 9.07
N LEU A 8 -29.30 19.79 8.22
CA LEU A 8 -30.14 19.69 7.02
C LEU A 8 -31.60 19.44 7.44
N ARG A 9 -32.42 20.50 7.46
CA ARG A 9 -33.89 20.38 7.49
C ARG A 9 -34.40 19.91 6.12
N ARG A 10 -35.07 18.76 6.06
CA ARG A 10 -35.83 18.30 4.88
C ARG A 10 -37.10 19.16 4.69
N PRO A 11 -37.41 19.69 3.50
CA PRO A 11 -38.71 20.31 3.25
C PRO A 11 -39.75 19.26 2.82
N PRO A 12 -41.06 19.56 2.97
CA PRO A 12 -42.14 18.60 2.74
C PRO A 12 -42.47 18.45 1.25
N ARG A 13 -42.92 17.25 0.87
CA ARG A 13 -43.46 16.94 -0.46
C ARG A 13 -44.74 17.75 -0.71
N ARG A 14 -44.71 18.71 -1.64
CA ARG A 14 -45.90 19.25 -2.30
C ARG A 14 -45.90 18.82 -3.76
N ARG A 15 -46.97 18.15 -4.19
CA ARG A 15 -47.32 17.95 -5.60
C ARG A 15 -47.60 19.33 -6.20
N ALA A 16 -46.84 19.72 -7.21
CA ALA A 16 -47.12 20.92 -8.01
C ALA A 16 -47.47 20.49 -9.44
N ILE A 17 -48.64 20.96 -9.88
CA ILE A 17 -49.23 20.79 -11.20
C ILE A 17 -48.39 21.55 -12.22
N LEU A 18 -48.06 20.91 -13.34
CA LEU A 18 -47.37 21.52 -14.47
C LEU A 18 -48.29 22.57 -15.13
N GLN A 19 -48.02 23.85 -14.88
CA GLN A 19 -48.46 24.93 -15.75
C GLN A 19 -47.25 25.41 -16.57
N LEU A 20 -47.32 25.21 -17.88
CA LEU A 20 -46.39 25.75 -18.87
C LEU A 20 -46.57 27.28 -18.93
N ALA A 21 -45.84 28.01 -18.09
CA ALA A 21 -45.67 29.45 -18.22
C ALA A 21 -44.46 29.72 -19.12
N ASN A 22 -44.68 30.52 -20.18
CA ASN A 22 -43.67 30.96 -21.13
C ASN A 22 -42.43 31.56 -20.43
N TYR A 23 -41.34 30.80 -20.43
CA TYR A 23 -40.03 31.25 -19.96
C TYR A 23 -39.43 32.15 -21.06
N LYS A 24 -39.48 33.47 -20.88
CA LYS A 24 -38.62 34.37 -21.65
C LYS A 24 -37.17 34.07 -21.24
N PRO A 25 -36.25 33.75 -22.18
CA PRO A 25 -34.86 33.57 -21.82
C PRO A 25 -34.34 34.87 -21.21
N GLN A 26 -33.96 34.83 -19.94
CA GLN A 26 -33.14 35.88 -19.36
C GLN A 26 -31.81 35.89 -20.13
N ASN A 27 -31.43 37.09 -20.58
CA ASN A 27 -30.13 37.34 -21.17
C ASN A 27 -29.06 36.81 -20.19
N PRO A 28 -28.09 35.99 -20.61
CA PRO A 28 -27.08 35.47 -19.70
C PRO A 28 -26.36 36.65 -19.07
N GLN A 29 -26.59 36.86 -17.78
CA GLN A 29 -25.87 37.85 -17.01
C GLN A 29 -24.41 37.43 -17.09
N ALA A 30 -23.57 38.29 -17.68
CA ALA A 30 -22.15 38.02 -17.83
C ALA A 30 -21.59 37.63 -16.46
N ALA A 31 -20.91 36.48 -16.40
CA ALA A 31 -20.26 36.04 -15.17
C ALA A 31 -19.39 37.18 -14.63
N PRO A 32 -19.41 37.47 -13.32
CA PRO A 32 -18.54 38.50 -12.74
C PRO A 32 -17.10 38.22 -13.18
N SER A 33 -16.41 39.26 -13.65
CA SER A 33 -15.00 39.17 -14.02
C SER A 33 -14.22 38.55 -12.86
N PRO A 34 -13.36 37.54 -13.10
CA PRO A 34 -12.64 36.89 -12.03
C PRO A 34 -11.83 37.91 -11.23
N PRO A 35 -11.67 37.72 -9.91
CA PRO A 35 -10.83 38.58 -9.09
C PRO A 35 -9.43 38.63 -9.68
N SER A 36 -8.73 39.75 -9.50
CA SER A 36 -7.35 39.88 -9.96
C SER A 36 -6.48 38.81 -9.33
N LEU A 37 -5.54 38.26 -10.10
CA LEU A 37 -4.58 37.26 -9.63
C LEU A 37 -3.97 37.70 -8.28
N PRO A 38 -4.06 36.87 -7.22
CA PRO A 38 -3.44 37.15 -5.94
C PRO A 38 -1.94 37.41 -6.12
N LYS A 39 -1.43 38.47 -5.49
CA LYS A 39 -0.02 38.83 -5.57
C LYS A 39 0.54 38.84 -4.15
N PRO A 40 1.31 37.82 -3.76
CA PRO A 40 1.90 37.79 -2.43
C PRO A 40 2.98 38.89 -2.33
N PRO A 41 3.23 39.41 -1.12
CA PRO A 41 4.30 40.38 -0.92
C PRO A 41 5.66 39.76 -1.24
N LYS A 42 6.47 40.49 -2.01
CA LYS A 42 7.86 40.13 -2.29
C LYS A 42 8.76 40.65 -1.18
N LYS A 43 9.54 39.75 -0.59
CA LYS A 43 10.56 40.05 0.43
C LYS A 43 11.87 39.37 0.01
N PRO A 44 12.66 40.00 -0.88
CA PRO A 44 13.87 39.39 -1.42
C PRO A 44 14.86 39.04 -0.31
N VAL A 45 15.24 37.77 -0.28
CA VAL A 45 16.34 37.24 0.55
C VAL A 45 17.41 36.72 -0.39
N SER A 46 18.62 37.26 -0.28
CA SER A 46 19.75 36.78 -1.08
C SER A 46 20.51 35.67 -0.36
N PHE A 47 20.90 34.65 -1.11
CA PHE A 47 21.75 33.56 -0.63
C PHE A 47 22.78 33.18 -1.70
N SER A 48 23.90 32.61 -1.29
CA SER A 48 24.97 32.20 -2.21
C SER A 48 25.19 30.69 -2.16
N LEU A 49 25.20 30.04 -3.32
CA LEU A 49 25.44 28.61 -3.46
C LEU A 49 26.44 28.40 -4.61
N HIS A 50 27.47 27.58 -4.39
CA HIS A 50 28.54 27.31 -5.37
C HIS A 50 29.23 28.56 -5.95
N GLY A 51 29.30 29.66 -5.17
CA GLY A 51 29.92 30.91 -5.60
C GLY A 51 29.01 31.82 -6.43
N GLU A 52 27.76 31.42 -6.69
CA GLU A 52 26.75 32.26 -7.34
C GLU A 52 25.74 32.80 -6.32
N SER A 53 25.28 34.03 -6.52
CA SER A 53 24.29 34.68 -5.65
C SER A 53 22.91 34.66 -6.29
N TRP A 54 21.93 34.18 -5.53
CA TRP A 54 20.53 34.05 -5.89
C TRP A 54 19.67 34.94 -4.98
N SER A 55 18.48 35.32 -5.45
CA SER A 55 17.50 36.06 -4.65
C SER A 55 16.16 35.33 -4.70
N ASP A 56 15.60 35.04 -3.53
CA ASP A 56 14.26 34.48 -3.38
C ASP A 56 13.33 35.51 -2.75
N ASP A 57 12.41 36.04 -3.57
CA ASP A 57 11.37 36.99 -3.16
C ASP A 57 10.34 36.39 -2.20
N TYR A 58 10.24 35.06 -2.13
CA TYR A 58 9.20 34.33 -1.43
C TYR A 58 9.73 33.39 -0.35
N ASN A 59 11.01 33.50 0.02
CA ASN A 59 11.64 32.70 1.07
C ASN A 59 10.82 32.69 2.38
N TRP A 60 10.17 33.81 2.71
CA TRP A 60 9.29 33.95 3.87
C TRP A 60 8.15 32.92 3.91
N MET A 61 7.71 32.40 2.76
CA MET A 61 6.66 31.38 2.66
C MET A 61 7.08 30.01 3.22
N SER A 62 8.38 29.74 3.26
CA SER A 62 8.94 28.51 3.84
C SER A 62 9.09 28.58 5.37
N GLN A 63 8.94 29.76 5.97
CA GLN A 63 9.20 30.01 7.38
C GLN A 63 7.97 29.69 8.24
N LEU A 64 7.64 28.41 8.35
CA LEU A 64 6.44 27.94 9.07
C LEU A 64 6.41 28.30 10.57
N SER A 65 7.57 28.60 11.18
CA SER A 65 7.68 29.00 12.58
C SER A 65 7.46 30.50 12.83
N ASP A 66 7.50 31.34 11.78
CA ASP A 66 7.27 32.78 11.91
C ASP A 66 5.77 33.10 11.87
N ARG A 67 5.25 33.61 12.99
CA ARG A 67 3.83 33.98 13.13
C ARG A 67 3.39 35.08 12.16
N VAL A 68 4.29 35.99 11.78
CA VAL A 68 3.97 37.07 10.84
C VAL A 68 3.89 36.51 9.43
N ALA A 69 4.86 35.67 9.03
CA ALA A 69 4.82 34.94 7.78
C ALA A 69 3.54 34.10 7.65
N MET A 70 3.18 33.34 8.70
CA MET A 70 1.98 32.50 8.70
C MET A 70 0.69 33.31 8.54
N ARG A 71 0.57 34.49 9.19
CA ARG A 71 -0.59 35.37 8.98
C ARG A 71 -0.69 35.90 7.55
N HIS A 72 0.44 36.24 6.94
CA HIS A 72 0.44 36.64 5.53
C HIS A 72 0.11 35.47 4.61
N MET A 73 0.55 34.25 4.96
CA MET A 73 0.21 33.03 4.24
C MET A 73 -1.29 32.75 4.31
N ASP A 74 -1.92 32.82 5.49
CA ASP A 74 -3.36 32.59 5.66
C ASP A 74 -4.18 33.51 4.75
N VAL A 75 -3.88 34.82 4.76
CA VAL A 75 -4.54 35.82 3.91
C VAL A 75 -4.34 35.51 2.43
N TYR A 76 -3.13 35.10 2.05
CA TYR A 76 -2.81 34.77 0.67
C TYR A 76 -3.53 33.48 0.21
N MET A 77 -3.60 32.46 1.06
CA MET A 77 -4.33 31.22 0.79
C MET A 77 -5.82 31.48 0.61
N GLU A 78 -6.43 32.34 1.43
CA GLU A 78 -7.83 32.75 1.23
C GLU A 78 -8.04 33.50 -0.10
N GLN A 79 -7.06 34.27 -0.56
CA GLN A 79 -7.13 34.96 -1.84
C GLN A 79 -7.00 33.99 -3.01
N GLU A 80 -6.09 33.02 -2.93
CA GLU A 80 -5.92 31.95 -3.93
C GLU A 80 -7.14 31.03 -3.99
N GLU A 81 -7.76 30.71 -2.86
CA GLU A 81 -9.01 29.94 -2.81
C GLU A 81 -10.14 30.68 -3.53
N LYS A 82 -10.39 31.95 -3.20
CA LYS A 82 -11.41 32.78 -3.87
C LYS A 82 -11.14 32.97 -5.36
N TYR A 83 -9.87 33.15 -5.74
CA TYR A 83 -9.47 33.25 -7.14
C TYR A 83 -9.76 31.96 -7.89
N THR A 84 -9.38 30.82 -7.30
CA THR A 84 -9.64 29.49 -7.86
C THR A 84 -11.14 29.23 -8.00
N GLU A 85 -11.94 29.51 -6.98
CA GLU A 85 -13.41 29.38 -7.02
C GLU A 85 -14.01 30.20 -8.16
N ALA A 86 -13.60 31.46 -8.30
CA ALA A 86 -14.12 32.34 -9.34
C ALA A 86 -13.73 31.88 -10.75
N VAL A 87 -12.46 31.50 -10.97
CA VAL A 87 -11.97 30.99 -12.27
C VAL A 87 -12.62 29.66 -12.64
N MET A 88 -12.88 28.80 -11.65
CA MET A 88 -13.46 27.47 -11.87
C MET A 88 -14.99 27.46 -11.90
N SER A 89 -15.66 28.54 -11.49
CA SER A 89 -17.13 28.63 -11.36
C SER A 89 -17.92 28.24 -12.63
N ASN A 90 -17.37 28.51 -13.82
CA ASN A 90 -18.01 28.14 -15.08
C ASN A 90 -17.93 26.62 -15.38
N THR A 91 -17.17 25.86 -14.60
CA THR A 91 -16.98 24.40 -14.77
C THR A 91 -17.78 23.57 -13.76
N ASP A 92 -18.58 24.15 -12.87
CA ASP A 92 -19.31 23.44 -11.80
C ASP A 92 -20.15 22.26 -12.31
N ARG A 93 -20.80 22.45 -13.47
CA ARG A 93 -21.57 21.38 -14.14
C ARG A 93 -20.69 20.22 -14.59
N LEU A 94 -19.50 20.52 -15.12
CA LEU A 94 -18.53 19.51 -15.55
C LEU A 94 -17.94 18.79 -14.33
N GLN A 95 -17.57 19.52 -13.28
CA GLN A 95 -17.07 18.95 -12.03
C GLN A 95 -18.09 17.98 -11.40
N SER A 96 -19.35 18.39 -11.32
CA SER A 96 -20.44 17.55 -10.80
C SER A 96 -20.65 16.28 -11.63
N LYS A 97 -20.55 16.41 -12.96
CA LYS A 97 -20.63 15.26 -13.88
C LYS A 97 -19.46 14.30 -13.67
N LEU A 98 -18.23 14.82 -13.62
CA LEU A 98 -17.02 14.02 -13.38
C LEU A 98 -17.07 13.34 -12.01
N HIS A 99 -17.53 14.05 -10.97
CA HIS A 99 -17.72 13.48 -9.64
C HIS A 99 -18.70 12.29 -9.68
N ALA A 100 -19.85 12.42 -10.34
CA ALA A 100 -20.80 11.32 -10.49
C ALA A 100 -20.23 10.15 -11.32
N GLU A 101 -19.48 10.44 -12.39
CA GLU A 101 -18.80 9.42 -13.19
C GLU A 101 -17.72 8.68 -12.40
N MET A 102 -16.93 9.37 -11.58
CA MET A 102 -15.93 8.76 -10.71
C MET A 102 -16.60 7.95 -9.59
N ALA A 103 -17.60 8.51 -8.92
CA ALA A 103 -18.35 7.85 -7.85
C ALA A 103 -19.02 6.55 -8.31
N SER A 104 -19.61 6.54 -9.51
CA SER A 104 -20.23 5.32 -10.07
C SER A 104 -19.23 4.24 -10.48
N ARG A 105 -17.94 4.59 -10.64
CA ARG A 105 -16.87 3.61 -10.89
C ARG A 105 -16.33 2.98 -9.62
N PHE A 106 -16.59 3.54 -8.43
CA PHE A 106 -16.20 2.90 -7.18
C PHE A 106 -17.02 1.62 -6.96
N ALA A 107 -16.33 0.53 -6.61
CA ALA A 107 -16.98 -0.75 -6.33
C ALA A 107 -17.91 -0.62 -5.11
N ALA A 108 -19.10 -1.22 -5.19
CA ALA A 108 -20.07 -1.24 -4.09
C ALA A 108 -19.65 -2.14 -2.92
N ASP A 109 -18.57 -2.91 -3.04
CA ASP A 109 -17.94 -3.69 -1.97
C ASP A 109 -16.45 -3.35 -1.96
N LEU A 110 -16.04 -2.50 -1.02
CA LEU A 110 -14.65 -2.09 -0.88
C LEU A 110 -13.94 -3.12 0.00
N SER A 111 -13.65 -4.30 -0.55
CA SER A 111 -12.86 -5.33 0.12
C SER A 111 -11.69 -5.81 -0.73
N THR A 112 -10.57 -6.07 -0.07
CA THR A 112 -9.37 -6.61 -0.73
C THR A 112 -9.49 -8.12 -0.88
N PRO A 113 -9.01 -8.73 -1.98
CA PRO A 113 -8.97 -10.18 -2.11
C PRO A 113 -8.18 -10.81 -0.97
N SER A 114 -8.74 -11.84 -0.35
CA SER A 114 -8.16 -12.45 0.85
C SER A 114 -6.77 -13.05 0.59
N LEU A 115 -5.88 -12.86 1.55
CA LEU A 115 -4.54 -13.42 1.59
C LEU A 115 -4.52 -14.57 2.58
N ARG A 116 -4.16 -15.76 2.13
CA ARG A 116 -3.99 -16.92 3.01
C ARG A 116 -2.61 -16.88 3.65
N TRP A 117 -2.57 -17.04 4.96
CA TRP A 117 -1.34 -17.25 5.70
C TRP A 117 -1.61 -18.16 6.90
N GLY A 118 -0.97 -19.34 6.89
CA GLY A 118 -1.26 -20.39 7.86
C GLY A 118 -2.74 -20.81 7.84
N PRO A 119 -3.40 -20.89 9.01
CA PRO A 119 -4.83 -21.23 9.11
C PRO A 119 -5.76 -20.04 8.82
N TRP A 120 -5.23 -18.86 8.51
CA TRP A 120 -6.02 -17.62 8.41
C TRP A 120 -6.11 -17.09 6.97
N LEU A 121 -7.20 -16.37 6.72
CA LEU A 121 -7.42 -15.52 5.55
C LEU A 121 -7.51 -14.07 6.02
N TYR A 122 -6.52 -13.25 5.67
CA TYR A 122 -6.45 -11.82 6.00
C TYR A 122 -6.99 -10.97 4.85
N TYR A 123 -7.71 -9.90 5.17
CA TYR A 123 -8.23 -8.95 4.19
C TYR A 123 -8.62 -7.64 4.87
N ARG A 124 -8.78 -6.59 4.07
CA ARG A 124 -9.38 -5.32 4.50
C ARG A 124 -10.75 -5.18 3.87
N ARG A 125 -11.66 -4.54 4.58
CA ARG A 125 -12.96 -4.13 4.05
C ARG A 125 -13.40 -2.79 4.62
N VAL A 126 -14.12 -1.99 3.85
CA VAL A 126 -14.75 -0.77 4.34
C VAL A 126 -16.20 -1.07 4.71
N GLU A 127 -16.64 -0.59 5.88
CA GLU A 127 -18.02 -0.71 6.33
C GLU A 127 -18.90 0.35 5.68
N GLU A 128 -20.17 0.03 5.44
CA GLU A 128 -21.10 0.97 4.83
C GLU A 128 -21.21 2.25 5.67
N GLY A 129 -21.03 3.41 5.02
CA GLY A 129 -21.06 4.71 5.69
C GLY A 129 -19.80 5.06 6.49
N MET A 130 -18.81 4.16 6.57
CA MET A 130 -17.54 4.42 7.24
C MET A 130 -16.49 4.95 6.25
N GLN A 131 -15.61 5.81 6.74
CA GLN A 131 -14.58 6.46 5.92
C GLN A 131 -13.35 5.58 5.72
N TYR A 132 -12.97 4.81 6.75
CA TYR A 132 -11.77 3.99 6.74
C TYR A 132 -12.09 2.50 6.77
N SER A 133 -11.15 1.70 6.25
CA SER A 133 -11.25 0.25 6.25
C SER A 133 -11.15 -0.35 7.65
N VAL A 134 -11.35 -1.66 7.75
CA VAL A 134 -11.04 -2.48 8.91
C VAL A 134 -10.17 -3.64 8.41
N LEU A 135 -9.05 -3.89 9.07
CA LEU A 135 -8.23 -5.09 8.85
C LEU A 135 -8.88 -6.25 9.58
N CYS A 136 -9.16 -7.32 8.86
CA CYS A 136 -9.86 -8.49 9.34
C CYS A 136 -9.09 -9.78 9.03
N ARG A 137 -9.42 -10.84 9.77
CA ARG A 137 -9.10 -12.21 9.38
C ARG A 137 -10.25 -13.17 9.67
N ARG A 138 -10.22 -14.32 9.03
CA ARG A 138 -11.08 -15.47 9.35
C ARG A 138 -10.32 -16.78 9.20
N LEU A 139 -10.78 -17.84 9.85
CA LEU A 139 -10.19 -19.16 9.66
C LEU A 139 -10.46 -19.63 8.23
N ALA A 140 -9.43 -20.16 7.57
CA ALA A 140 -9.52 -20.68 6.21
C ALA A 140 -10.48 -21.87 6.11
N SER A 141 -10.60 -22.67 7.17
CA SER A 141 -11.54 -23.80 7.26
C SER A 141 -13.00 -23.36 7.27
N LEU A 142 -13.29 -22.15 7.77
CA LEU A 142 -14.64 -21.59 7.84
C LEU A 142 -14.95 -20.70 6.62
N ASN A 143 -14.11 -20.76 5.58
CA ASN A 143 -14.27 -19.91 4.41
C ASN A 143 -15.50 -20.26 3.57
N GLU A 144 -15.89 -21.54 3.52
CA GLU A 144 -17.09 -21.99 2.80
C GLU A 144 -18.38 -21.57 3.53
N GLU A 145 -18.31 -21.41 4.85
CA GLU A 145 -19.40 -20.89 5.69
C GLU A 145 -19.50 -19.35 5.62
N PHE A 146 -18.58 -18.69 4.90
CA PHE A 146 -18.59 -17.24 4.77
C PHE A 146 -19.64 -16.76 3.76
N ILE A 147 -20.56 -15.94 4.27
CA ILE A 147 -21.73 -15.49 3.51
C ILE A 147 -21.45 -14.20 2.75
N SER A 148 -21.10 -13.13 3.46
CA SER A 148 -20.87 -11.81 2.84
C SER A 148 -20.18 -10.84 3.80
N ASN A 149 -19.55 -9.81 3.22
CA ASN A 149 -19.07 -8.63 3.94
C ASN A 149 -20.19 -7.62 4.25
N LYS A 150 -21.32 -7.69 3.53
CA LYS A 150 -22.37 -6.65 3.55
C LYS A 150 -23.46 -6.90 4.60
N SER A 151 -24.02 -8.12 4.65
CA SER A 151 -25.08 -8.44 5.59
C SER A 151 -25.20 -9.97 5.81
N PRO A 152 -25.29 -10.47 7.07
CA PRO A 152 -25.23 -9.72 8.33
C PRO A 152 -23.90 -8.99 8.49
N SER A 153 -23.87 -8.01 9.40
CA SER A 153 -22.63 -7.29 9.67
C SER A 153 -21.53 -8.26 10.14
N ALA A 154 -20.48 -8.34 9.33
CA ALA A 154 -19.19 -8.96 9.62
C ALA A 154 -19.22 -10.50 9.79
N GLY A 155 -19.19 -11.23 8.67
CA GLY A 155 -18.83 -12.65 8.63
C GLY A 155 -19.56 -13.45 9.69
N PHE A 156 -20.86 -13.58 9.53
CA PHE A 156 -21.73 -14.31 10.43
C PHE A 156 -22.17 -15.59 9.73
N ASP A 157 -22.02 -16.73 10.41
CA ASP A 157 -22.62 -17.99 9.96
C ASP A 157 -24.02 -18.11 10.57
N PHE A 158 -25.05 -18.12 9.72
CA PHE A 158 -26.44 -18.32 10.17
C PHE A 158 -26.72 -19.74 10.66
N THR A 159 -25.90 -20.72 10.26
CA THR A 159 -26.07 -22.14 10.60
C THR A 159 -25.64 -22.41 12.04
N SER A 160 -24.48 -21.90 12.44
CA SER A 160 -23.97 -22.02 13.81
C SER A 160 -24.31 -20.84 14.72
N GLY A 161 -24.78 -19.72 14.16
CA GLY A 161 -25.03 -18.48 14.91
C GLY A 161 -23.76 -17.78 15.41
N LYS A 162 -22.59 -18.10 14.83
CA LYS A 162 -21.29 -17.60 15.27
C LYS A 162 -20.71 -16.58 14.29
N LYS A 163 -19.98 -15.63 14.85
CA LYS A 163 -19.13 -14.72 14.09
C LYS A 163 -17.86 -15.45 13.65
N ILE A 164 -17.69 -15.63 12.34
CA ILE A 164 -16.55 -16.28 11.70
C ILE A 164 -15.42 -15.28 11.37
N GLU A 165 -15.70 -13.98 11.32
CA GLU A 165 -14.71 -12.92 11.10
C GLU A 165 -14.21 -12.30 12.42
N GLN A 166 -12.89 -12.16 12.52
CA GLN A 166 -12.22 -11.39 13.56
C GLN A 166 -11.70 -10.07 13.00
N LYS A 167 -12.13 -8.94 13.62
CA LYS A 167 -11.55 -7.62 13.36
C LYS A 167 -10.22 -7.49 14.11
N LEU A 168 -9.16 -7.09 13.40
CA LEU A 168 -7.80 -6.93 13.94
C LEU A 168 -7.49 -5.46 14.22
N LEU A 169 -7.80 -4.58 13.27
CA LEU A 169 -7.56 -3.14 13.40
C LEU A 169 -8.71 -2.35 12.74
N ASP A 170 -9.32 -1.46 13.52
CA ASP A 170 -10.39 -0.58 13.06
C ASP A 170 -9.84 0.82 12.86
N TYR A 171 -9.57 1.19 11.61
CA TYR A 171 -8.93 2.46 11.27
C TYR A 171 -9.84 3.66 11.58
N ASN A 172 -11.16 3.47 11.68
CA ASN A 172 -12.06 4.54 12.10
C ASN A 172 -11.82 4.91 13.57
N LYS A 173 -11.58 3.91 14.42
CA LYS A 173 -11.22 4.13 15.83
C LYS A 173 -9.80 4.68 15.99
N GLU A 174 -8.87 4.21 15.18
CA GLU A 174 -7.51 4.78 15.19
C GLU A 174 -7.52 6.24 14.71
N ALA A 175 -8.37 6.59 13.74
CA ALA A 175 -8.54 7.98 13.33
C ALA A 175 -8.95 8.88 14.52
N GLU A 176 -9.89 8.44 15.35
CA GLU A 176 -10.27 9.17 16.57
C GLU A 176 -9.08 9.31 17.55
N ARG A 177 -8.23 8.29 17.66
CA ARG A 177 -7.05 8.26 18.55
C ARG A 177 -5.92 9.18 18.07
N PHE A 178 -5.81 9.43 16.76
CA PHE A 178 -4.71 10.16 16.12
C PHE A 178 -5.14 11.49 15.46
N GLY A 179 -6.17 12.15 16.00
CA GLY A 179 -6.53 13.53 15.60
C GLY A 179 -7.50 13.65 14.42
N GLY A 180 -8.32 12.62 14.20
CA GLY A 180 -9.40 12.57 13.20
C GLY A 180 -8.99 11.99 11.85
N TYR A 181 -7.77 11.47 11.72
CA TYR A 181 -7.26 10.92 10.46
C TYR A 181 -6.54 9.59 10.71
N ALA A 182 -6.80 8.59 9.86
CA ALA A 182 -6.07 7.33 9.90
C ALA A 182 -5.19 7.21 8.67
N TYR A 183 -3.89 7.18 8.91
CA TYR A 183 -2.90 6.91 7.89
C TYR A 183 -1.82 5.99 8.44
N GLU A 184 -1.84 4.78 7.91
CA GLU A 184 -0.90 3.72 8.22
C GLU A 184 0.20 3.67 7.16
N GLU A 185 1.45 3.61 7.61
CA GLU A 185 2.60 3.38 6.73
C GLU A 185 3.01 1.90 6.74
N LEU A 186 3.05 1.28 7.92
CA LEU A 186 3.49 -0.10 8.12
C LEU A 186 2.47 -0.90 8.92
N SER A 187 2.27 -2.16 8.55
CA SER A 187 1.47 -3.13 9.31
C SER A 187 1.93 -4.55 9.04
N GLU A 188 2.32 -5.26 10.09
CA GLU A 188 2.79 -6.64 10.01
C GLU A 188 2.22 -7.48 11.16
N VAL A 189 1.55 -8.58 10.80
CA VAL A 189 1.06 -9.58 11.76
C VAL A 189 2.21 -10.53 12.10
N SER A 190 2.34 -10.93 13.36
CA SER A 190 3.40 -11.83 13.81
C SER A 190 3.26 -13.23 13.19
N PRO A 191 4.38 -13.99 13.00
CA PRO A 191 4.35 -15.34 12.45
C PRO A 191 3.47 -16.36 13.19
N ASP A 192 3.30 -16.20 14.51
CA ASP A 192 2.39 -17.00 15.32
C ASP A 192 0.92 -16.49 15.28
N HIS A 193 0.66 -15.45 14.50
CA HIS A 193 -0.63 -14.78 14.33
C HIS A 193 -1.20 -14.19 15.63
N ARG A 194 -0.38 -13.97 16.65
CA ARG A 194 -0.83 -13.45 17.94
C ARG A 194 -0.83 -11.92 18.00
N TYR A 195 0.13 -11.27 17.37
CA TYR A 195 0.31 -9.82 17.46
C TYR A 195 0.16 -9.15 16.10
N LEU A 196 -0.22 -7.88 16.12
CA LEU A 196 -0.17 -6.97 14.98
C LEU A 196 0.67 -5.76 15.39
N ALA A 197 1.80 -5.56 14.72
CA ALA A 197 2.59 -4.34 14.82
C ALA A 197 2.20 -3.42 13.67
N TYR A 198 1.91 -2.16 13.96
CA TYR A 198 1.51 -1.18 12.95
C TYR A 198 1.95 0.22 13.33
N THR A 199 2.14 1.08 12.33
CA THR A 199 2.40 2.51 12.54
C THR A 199 1.19 3.33 12.11
N MET A 200 0.92 4.43 12.84
CA MET A 200 -0.12 5.38 12.48
C MET A 200 0.45 6.79 12.54
N TYR A 201 0.10 7.63 11.56
CA TYR A 201 0.52 9.02 11.51
C TYR A 201 -0.15 9.81 12.64
N ASP A 202 0.67 10.40 13.50
CA ASP A 202 0.22 11.30 14.55
C ASP A 202 0.22 12.72 14.02
N LYS A 203 -0.98 13.25 13.74
CA LYS A 203 -1.17 14.59 13.20
C LYS A 203 -0.63 15.68 14.11
N ASP A 204 -0.67 15.48 15.43
CA ASP A 204 -0.25 16.50 16.39
C ASP A 204 1.28 16.60 16.48
N ASN A 205 1.98 15.51 16.15
CA ASN A 205 3.44 15.41 16.28
C ASN A 205 4.21 15.19 14.95
N ASP A 206 3.51 15.12 13.81
CA ASP A 206 4.03 14.97 12.44
C ASP A 206 5.02 13.79 12.27
N HIS A 207 4.70 12.65 12.87
CA HIS A 207 5.48 11.43 12.70
C HIS A 207 4.63 10.17 12.85
N PHE A 208 5.18 9.04 12.41
CA PHE A 208 4.56 7.74 12.58
C PHE A 208 4.88 7.14 13.94
N LYS A 209 3.83 6.75 14.67
CA LYS A 209 3.91 6.11 15.98
C LYS A 209 3.66 4.61 15.87
N LEU A 210 4.57 3.81 16.39
CA LEU A 210 4.43 2.36 16.48
C LEU A 210 3.44 1.98 17.58
N SER A 211 2.56 1.05 17.26
CA SER A 211 1.65 0.40 18.18
C SER A 211 1.66 -1.10 17.93
N VAL A 212 1.53 -1.86 19.01
CA VAL A 212 1.37 -3.32 18.93
C VAL A 212 0.06 -3.72 19.59
N ARG A 213 -0.70 -4.58 18.93
CA ARG A 213 -1.96 -5.11 19.42
C ARG A 213 -1.87 -6.62 19.60
N ASP A 214 -2.27 -7.13 20.77
CA ASP A 214 -2.45 -8.56 20.99
C ASP A 214 -3.82 -8.95 20.41
N LEU A 215 -3.82 -9.79 19.37
CA LEU A 215 -4.99 -10.20 18.62
C LEU A 215 -5.84 -11.23 19.37
N ASN A 216 -5.33 -11.88 20.42
CA ASN A 216 -6.12 -12.79 21.25
C ASN A 216 -6.97 -12.01 22.25
N SER A 217 -6.39 -11.01 22.91
CA SER A 217 -7.12 -10.15 23.86
C SER A 217 -7.85 -8.98 23.19
N GLY A 218 -7.40 -8.56 22.01
CA GLY A 218 -7.86 -7.35 21.31
C GLY A 218 -7.29 -6.04 21.87
N LEU A 219 -6.45 -6.12 22.90
CA LEU A 219 -5.88 -4.96 23.60
C LEU A 219 -4.56 -4.49 22.98
N LEU A 220 -4.27 -3.21 23.13
CA LEU A 220 -2.96 -2.66 22.80
C LEU A 220 -1.94 -3.07 23.86
N CYS A 221 -0.77 -3.47 23.40
CA CYS A 221 0.37 -3.73 24.27
C CYS A 221 0.93 -2.40 24.80
N ASN A 222 1.40 -2.41 26.05
CA ASN A 222 1.97 -1.21 26.67
C ASN A 222 3.34 -0.83 26.07
N LYS A 223 4.07 -1.80 25.53
CA LYS A 223 5.36 -1.64 24.84
C LYS A 223 5.36 -2.41 23.50
N PRO A 224 6.18 -2.00 22.52
CA PRO A 224 7.00 -0.78 22.49
C PRO A 224 6.14 0.48 22.30
N GLN A 225 6.63 1.62 22.80
CA GLN A 225 6.12 2.94 22.48
C GLN A 225 7.23 3.70 21.77
N ALA A 226 7.27 3.56 20.46
CA ALA A 226 8.31 4.17 19.63
C ALA A 226 7.68 5.13 18.62
N ASP A 227 8.28 6.29 18.51
CA ASP A 227 7.92 7.35 17.57
C ASP A 227 8.93 7.37 16.41
N ARG A 228 8.56 7.98 15.29
CA ARG A 228 9.41 8.11 14.09
C ARG A 228 9.90 6.77 13.53
N VAL A 229 9.07 5.72 13.66
CA VAL A 229 9.40 4.38 13.18
C VAL A 229 9.21 4.29 11.67
N SER A 230 10.25 3.86 10.95
CA SER A 230 10.26 3.76 9.48
C SER A 230 10.37 2.33 8.95
N SER A 231 10.58 1.33 9.81
CA SER A 231 10.60 -0.08 9.43
C SER A 231 10.28 -0.96 10.63
N ILE A 232 9.60 -2.09 10.40
CA ILE A 232 9.28 -3.11 11.41
C ILE A 232 9.55 -4.51 10.82
N ALA A 233 9.96 -5.46 11.67
CA ALA A 233 10.06 -6.87 11.30
C ALA A 233 9.92 -7.79 12.52
N TRP A 234 9.21 -8.90 12.35
CA TRP A 234 9.13 -9.93 13.39
C TRP A 234 10.32 -10.89 13.34
N ALA A 235 10.80 -11.29 14.52
CA ALA A 235 11.81 -12.32 14.72
C ALA A 235 11.39 -13.33 15.80
N LYS A 236 12.19 -14.40 15.95
CA LYS A 236 11.94 -15.49 16.91
C LYS A 236 10.48 -16.00 16.87
N ASN A 237 9.97 -16.24 15.65
CA ASN A 237 8.60 -16.72 15.41
C ASN A 237 7.50 -15.82 16.01
N GLY A 238 7.72 -14.51 16.08
CA GLY A 238 6.74 -13.54 16.61
C GLY A 238 6.94 -13.14 18.07
N GLN A 239 7.95 -13.68 18.75
CA GLN A 239 8.27 -13.30 20.12
C GLN A 239 9.08 -12.01 20.23
N ALA A 240 9.82 -11.66 19.18
CA ALA A 240 10.65 -10.46 19.12
C ALA A 240 10.19 -9.55 17.98
N LEU A 241 10.14 -8.24 18.24
CA LEU A 241 9.86 -7.22 17.23
C LEU A 241 11.11 -6.35 17.07
N LEU A 242 11.61 -6.24 15.84
CA LEU A 242 12.64 -5.28 15.47
C LEU A 242 11.98 -4.08 14.80
N TYR A 243 12.51 -2.89 15.06
CA TYR A 243 12.05 -1.68 14.39
C TYR A 243 13.17 -0.65 14.24
N ALA A 244 13.12 0.11 13.14
CA ALA A 244 14.06 1.19 12.85
C ALA A 244 13.43 2.55 13.15
N VAL A 245 14.20 3.44 13.76
CA VAL A 245 13.79 4.81 14.11
C VAL A 245 14.61 5.83 13.31
N THR A 246 13.94 6.90 12.89
CA THR A 246 14.54 8.01 12.15
C THR A 246 14.91 9.19 13.04
N ASP A 247 15.90 9.96 12.61
CA ASP A 247 16.25 11.25 13.21
C ASP A 247 15.27 12.37 12.77
N ASP A 248 15.52 13.60 13.18
CA ASP A 248 14.69 14.75 12.82
C ASP A 248 14.69 15.06 11.32
N LYS A 249 15.70 14.59 10.58
CA LYS A 249 15.81 14.70 9.12
C LYS A 249 15.18 13.52 8.38
N LYS A 250 14.41 12.67 9.09
CA LYS A 250 13.76 11.46 8.57
C LYS A 250 14.75 10.38 8.09
N ARG A 251 16.01 10.44 8.53
CA ARG A 251 17.02 9.43 8.18
C ARG A 251 17.00 8.30 9.21
N PRO A 252 16.87 7.02 8.81
CA PRO A 252 17.01 5.88 9.72
C PRO A 252 18.42 5.85 10.32
N PHE A 253 18.52 5.74 11.65
CA PHE A 253 19.83 5.76 12.32
C PHE A 253 19.94 4.80 13.51
N ARG A 254 18.83 4.27 14.04
CA ARG A 254 18.83 3.28 15.12
C ARG A 254 17.91 2.11 14.82
N ILE A 255 18.33 0.92 15.21
CA ILE A 255 17.52 -0.30 15.17
C ILE A 255 17.38 -0.82 16.59
N TYR A 256 16.15 -1.05 17.01
CA TYR A 256 15.79 -1.59 18.31
C TYR A 256 15.18 -2.99 18.17
N CYS A 257 15.21 -3.74 19.26
CA CYS A 257 14.55 -5.03 19.39
C CYS A 257 13.92 -5.15 20.78
N ILE A 258 12.66 -5.58 20.78
CA ILE A 258 11.90 -5.83 22.00
C ILE A 258 11.38 -7.27 22.00
N MET A 259 11.43 -7.93 23.15
CA MET A 259 10.72 -9.19 23.39
C MET A 259 9.31 -8.89 23.90
N LEU A 260 8.28 -9.29 23.18
CA LEU A 260 6.90 -9.00 23.58
C LEU A 260 6.43 -9.89 24.72
N GLY A 261 5.62 -9.31 25.61
CA GLY A 261 5.16 -9.96 26.84
C GLY A 261 6.17 -9.99 27.98
N SER A 262 7.32 -9.34 27.80
CA SER A 262 8.34 -9.09 28.84
C SER A 262 8.28 -7.64 29.29
N ASP A 263 8.61 -7.37 30.55
CA ASP A 263 8.74 -6.00 31.09
C ASP A 263 10.09 -5.33 30.73
N ALA A 264 10.98 -6.08 30.06
CA ALA A 264 12.27 -5.59 29.61
C ALA A 264 12.16 -4.32 28.74
N GLU A 265 13.19 -3.49 28.79
CA GLU A 265 13.32 -2.33 27.91
C GLU A 265 13.77 -2.73 26.50
N ASP A 266 13.50 -1.85 25.56
CA ASP A 266 13.86 -2.01 24.15
C ASP A 266 15.39 -1.98 24.01
N VAL A 267 15.97 -3.03 23.42
CA VAL A 267 17.41 -3.18 23.25
C VAL A 267 17.84 -2.60 21.92
N MET A 268 18.70 -1.58 21.93
CA MET A 268 19.31 -1.05 20.70
C MET A 268 20.33 -2.06 20.15
N ILE A 269 20.12 -2.52 18.92
CA ILE A 269 21.00 -3.47 18.23
C ILE A 269 22.09 -2.74 17.43
N LEU A 270 21.70 -1.67 16.75
CA LEU A 270 22.55 -0.95 15.82
C LEU A 270 22.27 0.56 15.94
N GLU A 271 23.34 1.35 15.86
CA GLU A 271 23.29 2.80 15.75
C GLU A 271 24.30 3.24 14.66
N GLU A 272 23.84 4.08 13.73
CA GLU A 272 24.65 4.66 12.66
C GLU A 272 24.94 6.14 12.96
N PRO A 273 26.12 6.47 13.54
CA PRO A 273 26.38 7.77 14.14
C PRO A 273 26.76 8.89 13.14
N GLN A 274 27.03 8.57 11.87
CA GLN A 274 27.50 9.56 10.90
C GLN A 274 26.40 10.04 9.93
N GLU A 275 26.35 11.35 9.68
CA GLU A 275 25.50 11.97 8.65
C GLU A 275 25.95 11.65 7.21
N ASN A 276 27.07 10.94 7.02
CA ASN A 276 27.86 10.95 5.78
C ASN A 276 27.97 9.63 5.02
N VAL A 277 27.05 8.67 5.19
CA VAL A 277 26.92 7.60 4.17
C VAL A 277 26.15 8.15 2.97
N HIS A 278 26.77 9.13 2.30
CA HIS A 278 26.57 9.40 0.89
C HIS A 278 27.47 8.45 0.13
N LEU A 279 26.99 7.22 -0.11
CA LEU A 279 27.54 6.43 -1.21
C LEU A 279 27.06 7.13 -2.48
N THR A 280 27.97 7.45 -3.40
CA THR A 280 27.67 7.94 -4.75
C THR A 280 26.99 6.85 -5.58
N GLY A 281 25.74 6.58 -5.22
CA GLY A 281 24.78 5.66 -5.80
C GLY A 281 23.45 6.07 -5.18
N GLN A 282 22.39 6.08 -5.97
CA GLN A 282 21.08 6.59 -5.55
C GLN A 282 20.71 6.15 -4.12
N PRO A 283 20.01 7.00 -3.32
CA PRO A 283 19.52 6.60 -2.02
C PRO A 283 18.70 5.32 -2.19
N VAL A 284 19.25 4.20 -1.75
CA VAL A 284 18.46 2.98 -1.58
C VAL A 284 17.74 3.21 -0.27
N ASP A 285 16.61 3.91 -0.33
CA ASP A 285 15.77 4.30 0.81
C ASP A 285 15.18 3.12 1.59
N ASN A 286 15.61 1.88 1.32
CA ASN A 286 15.01 0.69 1.86
C ASN A 286 16.03 -0.08 2.71
N HIS A 287 16.02 0.18 4.01
CA HIS A 287 16.62 -0.73 4.98
C HIS A 287 15.71 -1.95 5.11
N TYR A 288 16.05 -3.04 4.42
CA TYR A 288 15.35 -4.30 4.56
C TYR A 288 15.90 -5.08 5.76
N LEU A 289 15.04 -5.34 6.75
CA LEU A 289 15.32 -6.36 7.76
C LEU A 289 15.03 -7.73 7.12
N LEU A 290 16.07 -8.40 6.66
CA LEU A 290 15.98 -9.76 6.12
C LEU A 290 16.14 -10.77 7.25
N CYS A 291 15.06 -11.49 7.57
CA CYS A 291 15.12 -12.65 8.47
C CYS A 291 15.50 -13.89 7.66
N SER A 292 16.76 -14.35 7.79
CA SER A 292 17.21 -15.63 7.22
C SER A 292 17.42 -16.67 8.33
N PRO A 293 17.07 -17.96 8.12
CA PRO A 293 17.44 -19.02 9.04
C PRO A 293 18.96 -19.03 9.22
N VAL A 294 19.43 -18.83 10.45
CA VAL A 294 20.86 -18.83 10.78
C VAL A 294 21.35 -20.28 10.82
N ALA A 295 21.48 -20.91 9.64
CA ALA A 295 22.41 -22.02 9.48
C ALA A 295 23.81 -21.40 9.48
N SER A 296 24.39 -21.28 10.67
CA SER A 296 25.74 -20.74 10.86
C SER A 296 26.72 -21.53 9.99
N SER A 297 27.26 -20.88 8.96
CA SER A 297 28.54 -21.29 8.42
C SER A 297 29.46 -20.08 8.47
N CYS A 298 30.60 -20.22 9.15
CA CYS A 298 31.65 -19.21 9.29
C CYS A 298 32.40 -18.98 7.96
N ILE A 299 31.71 -19.14 6.83
CA ILE A 299 32.27 -19.06 5.49
C ILE A 299 32.32 -17.58 5.12
N PRO A 300 33.46 -17.05 4.63
CA PRO A 300 33.51 -15.70 4.08
C PRO A 300 32.43 -15.55 3.01
N ARG A 301 31.69 -14.43 3.07
CA ARG A 301 30.60 -14.11 2.13
C ARG A 301 31.17 -13.98 0.72
N ASN A 302 31.13 -15.08 -0.03
CA ASN A 302 31.57 -15.12 -1.41
C ASN A 302 30.39 -14.73 -2.30
N TRP A 303 30.35 -13.47 -2.73
CA TRP A 303 29.38 -13.02 -3.72
C TRP A 303 29.60 -13.80 -5.02
N GLN A 304 28.54 -14.44 -5.51
CA GLN A 304 28.55 -15.16 -6.78
C GLN A 304 27.54 -14.51 -7.72
N ASN A 305 27.98 -14.21 -8.94
CA ASN A 305 27.08 -13.78 -10.00
C ASN A 305 26.29 -14.99 -10.48
N VAL A 306 25.03 -15.09 -10.05
CA VAL A 306 24.15 -16.19 -10.45
C VAL A 306 23.59 -15.96 -11.85
N PHE A 307 23.20 -14.74 -12.18
CA PHE A 307 22.74 -14.34 -13.50
C PHE A 307 23.69 -13.29 -14.08
N SER A 308 24.11 -13.51 -15.32
CA SER A 308 24.82 -12.47 -16.08
C SER A 308 23.85 -11.41 -16.58
N HIS A 309 24.30 -10.15 -16.61
CA HIS A 309 23.51 -9.03 -17.10
C HIS A 309 23.19 -9.19 -18.60
N ASP A 310 21.93 -9.01 -18.97
CA ASP A 310 21.45 -8.99 -20.35
C ASP A 310 20.95 -7.57 -20.67
N GLN A 311 21.37 -6.99 -21.79
CA GLN A 311 20.96 -5.63 -22.19
C GLN A 311 19.47 -5.53 -22.56
N GLN A 312 18.82 -6.65 -22.89
CA GLN A 312 17.43 -6.69 -23.34
C GLN A 312 16.44 -7.09 -22.23
N MET A 313 16.93 -7.81 -21.21
CA MET A 313 16.12 -8.29 -20.10
C MET A 313 16.59 -7.74 -18.77
N SER A 314 15.68 -7.10 -18.03
CA SER A 314 15.93 -6.66 -16.67
C SER A 314 15.10 -7.46 -15.68
N ILE A 315 15.76 -7.97 -14.64
CA ILE A 315 15.06 -8.53 -13.48
C ILE A 315 14.52 -7.33 -12.69
N VAL A 316 13.20 -7.25 -12.60
CA VAL A 316 12.51 -6.19 -11.88
C VAL A 316 12.41 -6.55 -10.41
N ASP A 317 12.11 -7.81 -10.12
CA ASP A 317 11.91 -8.29 -8.76
C ASP A 317 12.06 -9.81 -8.66
N VAL A 318 12.28 -10.30 -7.44
CA VAL A 318 12.53 -11.70 -7.13
C VAL A 318 11.88 -12.11 -5.81
N ASP A 319 11.18 -13.24 -5.83
CA ASP A 319 10.57 -13.85 -4.65
C ASP A 319 11.10 -15.27 -4.43
N PHE A 320 11.24 -15.65 -3.16
CA PHE A 320 11.88 -16.89 -2.73
C PHE A 320 10.90 -17.83 -2.04
N CYS A 321 10.93 -19.09 -2.46
CA CYS A 321 10.32 -20.20 -1.77
C CYS A 321 11.39 -21.24 -1.46
N SER A 322 11.09 -22.15 -0.52
CA SER A 322 11.98 -23.26 -0.14
C SER A 322 12.46 -24.14 -1.30
N THR A 323 11.70 -24.21 -2.39
CA THR A 323 11.95 -25.12 -3.52
C THR A 323 12.15 -24.43 -4.85
N HIS A 324 11.86 -23.14 -4.94
CA HIS A 324 11.90 -22.40 -6.20
C HIS A 324 12.08 -20.91 -5.98
N LEU A 325 12.69 -20.27 -6.97
CA LEU A 325 12.82 -18.84 -7.13
C LEU A 325 11.79 -18.37 -8.16
N VAL A 326 11.12 -17.25 -7.92
CA VAL A 326 10.26 -16.61 -8.92
C VAL A 326 10.87 -15.28 -9.32
N LEU A 327 11.00 -15.06 -10.62
CA LEU A 327 11.57 -13.86 -11.20
C LEU A 327 10.48 -13.11 -11.96
N ILE A 328 10.35 -11.82 -11.67
CA ILE A 328 9.59 -10.88 -12.50
C ILE A 328 10.60 -10.19 -13.40
N VAL A 329 10.47 -10.42 -14.71
CA VAL A 329 11.42 -9.95 -15.72
C VAL A 329 10.70 -9.03 -16.68
N ARG A 330 11.38 -7.95 -17.05
CA ARG A 330 10.94 -7.04 -18.10
C ARG A 330 11.81 -7.26 -19.33
N ASN A 331 11.16 -7.65 -20.43
CA ASN A 331 11.77 -7.82 -21.74
C ASN A 331 11.24 -6.72 -22.66
N GLY A 332 12.01 -5.63 -22.80
CA GLY A 332 11.57 -4.41 -23.45
C GLY A 332 10.33 -3.77 -22.77
N ARG A 333 9.15 -3.94 -23.37
CA ARG A 333 7.85 -3.45 -22.84
C ARG A 333 6.99 -4.53 -22.20
N LYS A 334 7.35 -5.81 -22.36
CA LYS A 334 6.58 -6.94 -21.82
C LYS A 334 7.09 -7.34 -20.46
N TYR A 335 6.17 -7.72 -19.57
CA TYR A 335 6.50 -8.33 -18.29
C TYR A 335 6.24 -9.83 -18.35
N GLU A 336 7.20 -10.60 -17.87
CA GLU A 336 7.20 -12.05 -17.87
C GLU A 336 7.50 -12.56 -16.46
N LEU A 337 6.86 -13.67 -16.10
CA LEU A 337 7.05 -14.31 -14.80
C LEU A 337 7.66 -15.69 -15.02
N TYR A 338 8.85 -15.90 -14.45
CA TYR A 338 9.61 -17.13 -14.58
C TYR A 338 9.77 -17.81 -13.24
N SER A 339 9.81 -19.15 -13.24
CA SER A 339 10.12 -19.90 -12.03
C SER A 339 11.26 -20.89 -12.23
N LEU A 340 12.23 -20.83 -11.33
CA LEU A 340 13.45 -21.63 -11.29
C LEU A 340 13.41 -22.55 -10.09
N SER A 341 13.77 -23.83 -10.26
CA SER A 341 13.87 -24.75 -9.13
C SER A 341 15.14 -24.46 -8.31
N LEU A 342 15.04 -24.62 -6.99
CA LEU A 342 16.15 -24.56 -6.06
C LEU A 342 16.50 -25.99 -5.57
N PRO A 343 17.79 -26.30 -5.30
CA PRO A 343 18.95 -25.43 -5.52
C PRO A 343 19.23 -25.21 -7.01
N LEU A 344 19.82 -24.06 -7.36
CA LEU A 344 20.22 -23.78 -8.74
C LEU A 344 21.35 -24.74 -9.15
N ASP A 345 21.36 -25.10 -10.44
CA ASP A 345 22.43 -25.90 -11.02
C ASP A 345 23.75 -25.13 -10.95
N ARG A 346 24.71 -25.62 -10.16
CA ARG A 346 26.02 -24.99 -9.94
C ARG A 346 26.82 -24.84 -11.23
N ASN A 347 26.55 -25.66 -12.25
CA ASN A 347 27.19 -25.56 -13.56
C ASN A 347 26.68 -24.39 -14.40
N LYS A 348 25.60 -23.72 -13.97
CA LYS A 348 24.98 -22.57 -14.66
C LYS A 348 25.15 -21.23 -13.93
N VAL A 349 26.00 -21.18 -12.90
CA VAL A 349 26.32 -19.93 -12.20
C VAL A 349 27.03 -18.99 -13.18
N GLY A 350 26.50 -17.78 -13.35
CA GLY A 350 27.02 -16.79 -14.29
C GLY A 350 26.50 -16.96 -15.72
N ALA A 351 25.54 -17.86 -15.95
CA ALA A 351 24.88 -17.99 -17.25
C ALA A 351 23.90 -16.82 -17.51
N LEU A 352 23.54 -16.61 -18.78
CA LEU A 352 22.45 -15.69 -19.11
C LEU A 352 21.14 -16.30 -18.65
N LEU A 353 20.17 -15.46 -18.26
CA LEU A 353 18.87 -15.94 -17.81
C LEU A 353 18.17 -16.82 -18.88
N LYS A 354 18.42 -16.51 -20.17
CA LYS A 354 17.94 -17.28 -21.34
C LYS A 354 18.41 -18.75 -21.32
N ASP A 355 19.55 -19.05 -20.71
CA ASP A 355 20.19 -20.38 -20.73
C ASP A 355 19.52 -21.36 -19.74
N PHE A 356 18.60 -20.88 -18.91
CA PHE A 356 17.91 -21.66 -17.90
C PHE A 356 16.70 -22.46 -18.41
N ASN A 357 16.45 -22.53 -19.73
CA ASN A 357 15.30 -23.21 -20.34
C ASN A 357 13.98 -22.88 -19.60
N LEU A 358 13.78 -21.57 -19.43
CA LEU A 358 12.71 -21.01 -18.63
C LEU A 358 11.40 -21.04 -19.41
N GLN A 359 10.34 -21.50 -18.75
CA GLN A 359 8.98 -21.28 -19.23
C GLN A 359 8.41 -20.08 -18.48
N SER A 360 7.91 -19.11 -19.24
CA SER A 360 7.14 -18.00 -18.68
C SER A 360 5.69 -18.41 -18.49
N LEU A 361 5.07 -17.85 -17.44
CA LEU A 361 3.62 -17.87 -17.33
C LEU A 361 3.03 -17.02 -18.48
N PRO A 362 2.16 -17.58 -19.35
CA PRO A 362 1.57 -16.79 -20.42
C PRO A 362 0.62 -15.74 -19.82
N LEU A 363 0.96 -14.47 -20.02
CA LEU A 363 0.16 -13.32 -19.61
C LEU A 363 -0.34 -12.58 -20.84
N PRO A 364 -1.53 -11.94 -20.80
CA PRO A 364 -2.02 -11.16 -21.92
C PRO A 364 -1.08 -10.00 -22.29
N ASP A 365 -0.97 -9.70 -23.58
CA ASP A 365 -0.06 -8.66 -24.09
C ASP A 365 -0.31 -7.24 -23.56
N HIS A 366 -1.50 -6.99 -23.01
CA HIS A 366 -1.86 -5.69 -22.42
C HIS A 366 -1.42 -5.53 -20.97
N VAL A 367 -0.84 -6.56 -20.33
CA VAL A 367 -0.31 -6.45 -18.96
C VAL A 367 0.86 -5.47 -18.97
N ALA A 368 0.70 -4.38 -18.23
CA ALA A 368 1.69 -3.29 -18.17
C ALA A 368 2.52 -3.32 -16.88
N GLN A 369 2.09 -4.10 -15.89
CA GLN A 369 2.77 -4.22 -14.61
C GLN A 369 2.46 -5.58 -13.96
N ILE A 370 3.46 -6.16 -13.33
CA ILE A 370 3.33 -7.28 -12.39
C ILE A 370 3.93 -6.81 -11.08
N LEU A 371 3.17 -6.94 -10.00
CA LEU A 371 3.65 -6.69 -8.65
C LEU A 371 3.62 -7.99 -7.85
N PRO A 372 4.70 -8.32 -7.13
CA PRO A 372 4.69 -9.46 -6.22
C PRO A 372 3.60 -9.26 -5.15
N GLY A 373 2.95 -10.34 -4.76
CA GLY A 373 2.18 -10.38 -3.52
C GLY A 373 3.07 -10.76 -2.35
N SER A 374 2.68 -10.40 -1.13
CA SER A 374 3.41 -10.86 0.06
C SER A 374 3.43 -12.38 0.15
N ASN A 375 4.63 -12.95 0.26
CA ASN A 375 4.86 -14.38 0.46
C ASN A 375 5.22 -14.66 1.92
N TYR A 376 4.20 -14.75 2.77
CA TYR A 376 4.40 -15.02 4.20
C TYR A 376 4.66 -16.50 4.54
N ASP A 377 4.51 -17.40 3.56
CA ASP A 377 4.71 -18.84 3.74
C ASP A 377 5.84 -19.31 2.81
N PHE A 378 7.06 -19.25 3.31
CA PHE A 378 8.27 -19.68 2.60
C PHE A 378 8.19 -21.12 2.07
N TYR A 379 7.39 -21.99 2.69
CA TYR A 379 7.22 -23.37 2.27
C TYR A 379 6.09 -23.56 1.26
N SER A 380 5.31 -22.51 0.98
CA SER A 380 4.27 -22.52 -0.04
C SER A 380 4.87 -22.77 -1.43
N SER A 381 4.19 -23.63 -2.19
CA SER A 381 4.47 -23.82 -3.62
C SER A 381 3.73 -22.81 -4.51
N THR A 382 2.91 -21.94 -3.90
CA THR A 382 2.03 -20.99 -4.56
C THR A 382 2.51 -19.57 -4.33
N MET A 383 2.81 -18.87 -5.42
CA MET A 383 3.08 -17.44 -5.42
C MET A 383 1.80 -16.66 -5.70
N ARG A 384 1.65 -15.51 -5.04
CA ARG A 384 0.62 -14.52 -5.32
C ARG A 384 1.24 -13.33 -6.04
N PHE A 385 0.54 -12.77 -7.00
CA PHE A 385 0.96 -11.55 -7.70
C PHE A 385 -0.25 -10.74 -8.14
N THR A 386 -0.06 -9.46 -8.42
CA THR A 386 -1.07 -8.59 -9.00
C THR A 386 -0.64 -8.17 -10.40
N VAL A 387 -1.51 -8.33 -11.38
CA VAL A 387 -1.33 -7.79 -12.73
C VAL A 387 -2.21 -6.57 -12.92
N SER A 388 -1.72 -5.56 -13.62
CA SER A 388 -2.52 -4.39 -13.97
C SER A 388 -2.23 -3.90 -15.40
N SER A 389 -3.17 -3.13 -15.93
CA SER A 389 -3.10 -2.53 -17.26
C SER A 389 -3.82 -1.18 -17.26
N PRO A 390 -3.43 -0.21 -18.10
CA PRO A 390 -4.19 1.03 -18.26
C PRO A 390 -5.64 0.82 -18.73
N VAL A 391 -5.92 -0.33 -19.35
CA VAL A 391 -7.23 -0.64 -19.94
C VAL A 391 -7.99 -1.75 -19.22
N VAL A 392 -7.38 -2.42 -18.23
CA VAL A 392 -8.01 -3.49 -17.45
C VAL A 392 -7.68 -3.30 -15.97
N SER A 393 -8.71 -3.41 -15.11
CA SER A 393 -8.54 -3.31 -13.66
C SER A 393 -7.57 -4.37 -13.13
N SER A 394 -6.87 -4.03 -12.06
CA SER A 394 -5.91 -4.93 -11.43
C SER A 394 -6.56 -6.26 -11.04
N ALA A 395 -5.87 -7.36 -11.33
CA ALA A 395 -6.31 -8.70 -10.98
C ALA A 395 -5.25 -9.38 -10.11
N VAL A 396 -5.69 -10.11 -9.09
CA VAL A 396 -4.80 -10.88 -8.22
C VAL A 396 -4.72 -12.31 -8.72
N GLY A 397 -3.55 -12.72 -9.18
CA GLY A 397 -3.24 -14.08 -9.60
C GLY A 397 -2.63 -14.90 -8.46
N ARG A 398 -2.83 -16.22 -8.55
CA ARG A 398 -2.06 -17.22 -7.79
C ARG A 398 -1.57 -18.28 -8.75
N CYS A 399 -0.30 -18.63 -8.67
CA CYS A 399 0.29 -19.65 -9.53
C CYS A 399 1.26 -20.53 -8.74
N THR A 400 1.38 -21.79 -9.15
CA THR A 400 2.38 -22.70 -8.58
C THR A 400 3.59 -22.82 -9.48
N HIS A 401 4.74 -23.20 -8.92
CA HIS A 401 5.95 -23.54 -9.69
C HIS A 401 5.64 -24.49 -10.87
N ALA A 402 4.83 -25.52 -10.63
CA ALA A 402 4.44 -26.50 -11.65
C ALA A 402 3.57 -25.90 -12.77
N ALA A 403 2.69 -24.95 -12.42
CA ALA A 403 1.84 -24.26 -13.39
C ALA A 403 2.64 -23.35 -14.32
N ILE A 404 3.63 -22.63 -13.78
CA ILE A 404 4.55 -21.78 -14.57
C ILE A 404 5.37 -22.65 -15.54
N ARG A 405 5.78 -23.85 -15.12
CA ARG A 405 6.52 -24.81 -15.96
C ARG A 405 5.64 -25.74 -16.82
N GLY A 406 4.37 -25.39 -17.02
CA GLY A 406 3.49 -26.05 -17.99
C GLY A 406 3.12 -27.51 -17.70
N ARG A 407 3.55 -28.11 -16.58
CA ARG A 407 3.36 -29.56 -16.32
C ARG A 407 1.95 -29.93 -15.85
N THR A 408 1.14 -28.96 -15.43
CA THR A 408 -0.17 -29.23 -14.80
C THR A 408 -1.38 -29.08 -15.72
N LEU A 409 -1.23 -28.44 -16.90
CA LEU A 409 -2.36 -28.29 -17.84
C LEU A 409 -2.83 -29.63 -18.42
N GLU A 410 -1.94 -30.61 -18.60
CA GLU A 410 -2.29 -31.96 -19.07
C GLU A 410 -2.74 -32.92 -17.96
N ALA A 411 -2.18 -32.82 -16.74
CA ALA A 411 -2.49 -33.73 -15.65
C ALA A 411 -3.81 -33.39 -14.93
N ALA A 412 -4.19 -32.11 -14.85
CA ALA A 412 -5.45 -31.67 -14.25
C ALA A 412 -6.68 -32.01 -15.10
N ARG A 413 -6.49 -32.33 -16.39
CA ARG A 413 -7.60 -32.82 -17.23
C ARG A 413 -8.05 -34.24 -16.86
N LYS A 414 -7.22 -35.00 -16.13
CA LYS A 414 -7.49 -36.39 -15.70
C LYS A 414 -7.85 -36.55 -14.22
N ARG A 415 -7.57 -35.57 -13.36
CA ARG A 415 -8.02 -35.56 -11.95
C ARG A 415 -8.92 -34.36 -11.75
N ARG A 416 -10.16 -34.58 -11.31
CA ARG A 416 -11.11 -33.53 -10.91
C ARG A 416 -10.62 -32.79 -9.65
N GLU A 417 -9.49 -32.11 -9.73
CA GLU A 417 -9.09 -31.07 -8.78
C GLU A 417 -9.30 -29.71 -9.47
N PRO A 418 -9.89 -28.72 -8.79
CA PRO A 418 -10.20 -27.44 -9.42
C PRO A 418 -8.91 -26.65 -9.68
N VAL A 419 -8.49 -26.58 -10.94
CA VAL A 419 -7.53 -25.56 -11.43
C VAL A 419 -8.29 -24.24 -11.54
N GLN A 420 -8.62 -23.62 -10.41
CA GLN A 420 -9.31 -22.33 -10.39
C GLN A 420 -8.37 -21.17 -10.78
N GLY A 421 -7.05 -21.26 -10.53
CA GLY A 421 -6.16 -20.09 -10.60
C GLY A 421 -5.82 -19.51 -11.99
N VAL A 422 -5.68 -20.34 -13.03
CA VAL A 422 -5.27 -19.85 -14.37
C VAL A 422 -6.49 -19.47 -15.22
N GLU A 423 -7.56 -20.27 -15.14
CA GLU A 423 -8.82 -19.97 -15.82
C GLU A 423 -9.53 -18.75 -15.21
N GLU A 424 -9.40 -18.48 -13.91
CA GLU A 424 -10.05 -17.35 -13.26
C GLU A 424 -9.34 -16.02 -13.54
N VAL A 425 -8.01 -16.01 -13.73
CA VAL A 425 -7.29 -14.83 -14.24
C VAL A 425 -7.69 -14.56 -15.69
N SER A 426 -7.74 -15.57 -16.56
CA SER A 426 -8.24 -15.39 -17.93
C SER A 426 -9.74 -15.06 -18.01
N ARG A 427 -10.58 -15.56 -17.09
CA ARG A 427 -12.02 -15.21 -17.01
C ARG A 427 -12.23 -13.81 -16.46
N GLN A 428 -11.57 -13.42 -15.37
CA GLN A 428 -11.70 -12.08 -14.77
C GLN A 428 -11.18 -11.00 -15.72
N LEU A 429 -10.11 -11.27 -16.48
CA LEU A 429 -9.61 -10.35 -17.51
C LEU A 429 -10.55 -10.23 -18.72
N ASN A 430 -11.42 -11.24 -18.95
CA ASN A 430 -12.42 -11.25 -20.04
C ASN A 430 -13.84 -10.85 -19.58
N SER A 431 -14.10 -10.77 -18.27
CA SER A 431 -15.41 -10.37 -17.73
C SER A 431 -15.34 -8.96 -17.16
N VAL A 432 -16.10 -8.04 -17.74
CA VAL A 432 -16.24 -6.66 -17.27
C VAL A 432 -16.84 -6.66 -15.87
N SER A 433 -16.02 -6.44 -14.83
CA SER A 433 -16.44 -5.93 -13.52
C SER A 433 -15.21 -5.43 -12.76
N ALA A 434 -15.25 -4.16 -12.39
CA ALA A 434 -14.14 -3.42 -11.82
C ALA A 434 -13.83 -3.85 -10.37
N VAL A 435 -12.55 -4.11 -10.08
CA VAL A 435 -12.01 -4.25 -8.73
C VAL A 435 -10.75 -3.39 -8.65
N PHE A 436 -10.71 -2.46 -7.69
CA PHE A 436 -9.59 -1.54 -7.49
C PHE A 436 -8.74 -2.00 -6.31
N LEU A 437 -7.42 -2.04 -6.50
CA LEU A 437 -6.44 -2.28 -5.45
C LEU A 437 -5.30 -1.27 -5.60
N PHE A 438 -5.00 -0.58 -4.52
CA PHE A 438 -3.80 0.24 -4.38
C PHE A 438 -2.64 -0.66 -3.93
N SER A 439 -1.48 -0.47 -4.56
CA SER A 439 -0.22 -1.14 -4.21
C SER A 439 0.89 -0.10 -4.11
N CYS A 440 1.52 -0.01 -2.94
CA CYS A 440 2.72 0.78 -2.72
C CYS A 440 3.92 0.09 -3.40
N THR A 441 4.77 0.89 -4.04
CA THR A 441 5.77 0.46 -5.03
C THR A 441 7.19 0.29 -4.49
N ALA A 442 7.92 -0.55 -5.21
CA ALA A 442 9.38 -0.64 -5.39
C ALA A 442 10.15 -1.58 -4.44
N VAL A 443 10.61 -2.71 -5.02
CA VAL A 443 11.62 -3.60 -4.46
C VAL A 443 12.84 -3.55 -5.39
N SER A 444 14.02 -3.31 -4.81
CA SER A 444 15.30 -3.65 -5.44
C SER A 444 15.99 -4.60 -4.46
N ALA A 445 16.03 -5.87 -4.82
CA ALA A 445 16.61 -6.93 -3.98
C ALA A 445 18.10 -7.08 -4.27
N ALA A 446 18.93 -6.99 -3.23
CA ALA A 446 20.30 -7.48 -3.23
C ALA A 446 20.31 -8.88 -2.57
N PHE A 447 20.91 -9.85 -3.26
CA PHE A 447 20.80 -11.28 -2.94
C PHE A 447 21.82 -11.76 -1.90
N LEU A 448 21.40 -12.73 -1.08
CA LEU A 448 22.24 -13.56 -0.21
C LEU A 448 22.00 -15.03 -0.60
N PHE A 449 23.06 -15.77 -0.95
CA PHE A 449 23.05 -17.22 -1.15
C PHE A 449 23.73 -17.93 0.00
#